data_AF-A0A7Y3NQP1-F1
#
_entry.id   AF-A0A7Y3NQP1-F1
#
_cell.length_a   1.000
_cell.length_b   1.000
_cell.length_c   1.000
_cell.angle_alpha   90.00
_cell.angle_beta   90.00
_cell.angle_gamma   90.00
#
_symmetry.space_group_name_H-M   'P 1'
#
loop_
_entity.id
_entity.type
_entity.pdbx_description
1 polymer ?
#
loop_
_entity_poly.entity_id
_entity_poly.type
_entity_poly.pdbx_seq_one_letter_code
_entity_poly.pdbx_strand_id
1 'polypeptide(L)' 'MSNTKEASTLHTQAASTHEEAAKHHRKAAECHDQNKPNDAKVSSKSAMDCCNKAQKHSATACECSAK' A
#
# COMPACT_ATOMS: atom_id res chain seq x y z
N MET A 1 -8.45 -9.37 -25.16
CA MET A 1 -7.33 -9.79 -24.28
C MET A 1 -6.61 -8.60 -23.61
N SER A 2 -7.19 -7.40 -23.56
CA SER A 2 -6.52 -6.21 -22.99
C SER A 2 -6.74 -6.06 -21.47
N ASN A 3 -7.92 -6.43 -20.97
CA ASN A 3 -8.28 -6.27 -19.55
C ASN A 3 -7.40 -7.06 -18.57
N THR A 4 -6.92 -8.24 -18.96
CA THR A 4 -6.11 -9.09 -18.08
C THR A 4 -4.69 -8.55 -17.86
N LYS A 5 -4.10 -7.88 -18.87
CA LYS A 5 -2.79 -7.23 -18.74
C LYS A 5 -2.86 -5.97 -17.86
N GLU A 6 -3.99 -5.27 -17.90
CA GLU A 6 -4.21 -4.13 -17.01
C GLU A 6 -4.44 -4.58 -15.56
N ALA A 7 -5.23 -5.64 -15.35
CA ALA A 7 -5.42 -6.22 -14.02
C ALA A 7 -4.11 -6.74 -13.40
N SER A 8 -3.26 -7.43 -14.17
CA SER A 8 -1.95 -7.87 -13.67
C SER A 8 -1.04 -6.70 -13.29
N THR A 9 -1.06 -5.61 -14.08
CA THR A 9 -0.26 -4.42 -13.80
C THR A 9 -0.75 -3.72 -12.53
N LEU A 10 -2.07 -3.62 -12.35
CA LEU A 10 -2.68 -3.05 -11.15
C LEU A 10 -2.39 -3.88 -9.89
N HIS A 11 -2.39 -5.21 -9.98
CA HIS A 11 -1.97 -6.06 -8.86
C HIS A 11 -0.49 -5.89 -8.51
N THR A 12 0.39 -5.76 -9.51
CA THR A 12 1.81 -5.46 -9.26
C THR A 12 1.98 -4.09 -8.59
N GLN A 13 1.25 -3.06 -9.04
CA GLN A 13 1.26 -1.74 -8.40
C GLN A 13 0.75 -1.80 -6.95
N ALA A 14 -0.31 -2.55 -6.70
CA ALA A 14 -0.81 -2.77 -5.35
C ALA A 14 0.22 -3.46 -4.45
N ALA A 15 0.92 -4.48 -4.96
CA ALA A 15 1.97 -5.18 -4.24
C ALA A 15 3.12 -4.23 -3.87
N SER A 16 3.65 -3.47 -4.83
CA SER A 16 4.71 -2.48 -4.54
C SER A 16 4.25 -1.42 -3.54
N THR A 17 2.99 -0.98 -3.62
CA THR A 17 2.43 -0.02 -2.67
C THR A 17 2.31 -0.63 -1.26
N HIS A 18 1.96 -1.91 -1.14
CA HIS A 18 1.98 -2.62 0.15
C HIS A 18 3.38 -2.80 0.71
N GLU A 19 4.41 -3.00 -0.12
CA GLU A 19 5.80 -3.01 0.34
C GLU A 19 6.22 -1.65 0.93
N GLU A 20 5.84 -0.54 0.29
CA GLU A 20 6.07 0.80 0.86
C GLU A 20 5.32 1.00 2.18
N ALA A 21 4.07 0.56 2.26
CA ALA A 21 3.31 0.60 3.51
C ALA A 21 4.02 -0.19 4.63
N ALA A 22 4.55 -1.38 4.31
CA ALA A 22 5.30 -2.20 5.26
C ALA A 22 6.57 -1.49 5.75
N LYS A 23 7.30 -0.80 4.87
CA LYS A 23 8.47 0.03 5.25
C LYS A 23 8.06 1.15 6.21
N HIS A 24 6.95 1.83 5.94
CA HIS A 24 6.43 2.87 6.82
C HIS A 24 5.98 2.33 8.18
N HIS A 25 5.36 1.15 8.24
CA HIS A 25 5.02 0.48 9.49
C HIS A 25 6.25 0.08 10.31
N ARG A 26 7.29 -0.47 9.67
CA ARG A 26 8.57 -0.75 10.35
C ARG A 26 9.20 0.51 10.90
N LYS A 27 9.21 1.59 10.13
CA LYS A 27 9.72 2.88 10.58
C LYS A 27 8.90 3.46 11.74
N ALA A 28 7.58 3.30 11.72
CA ALA A 28 6.73 3.71 12.84
C ALA A 28 7.06 2.93 14.13
N ALA A 29 7.31 1.61 14.02
CA ALA A 29 7.76 0.79 15.15
C ALA A 29 9.12 1.27 15.68
N GLU A 30 10.10 1.51 14.80
CA GLU A 30 11.41 2.04 15.20
C GLU A 30 11.28 3.42 15.88
N CYS A 31 10.41 4.30 15.37
CA CYS A 31 10.13 5.58 16.01
C CYS A 31 9.49 5.42 17.39
N HIS A 32 8.63 4.42 17.61
CA HIS A 32 8.12 4.09 18.94
C HIS A 32 9.22 3.61 19.88
N ASP A 33 10.13 2.75 19.41
CA ASP A 33 11.27 2.27 20.20
C ASP A 33 12.25 3.41 20.57
N GLN A 34 12.38 4.42 19.69
CA GLN A 34 13.18 5.62 19.94
C GLN A 34 12.44 6.71 20.75
N ASN A 35 11.24 6.40 21.26
CA ASN A 35 10.39 7.34 22.01
C ASN A 35 10.04 8.62 21.21
N LYS A 36 9.84 8.49 19.89
CA LYS A 36 9.43 9.53 18.94
C LYS A 36 8.00 9.30 18.43
N PRO A 37 6.97 9.46 19.29
CA PRO A 37 5.58 9.13 18.94
C PRO A 37 5.00 10.00 17.81
N ASN A 38 5.48 11.24 17.65
CA ASN A 38 5.04 12.11 16.56
C ASN A 38 5.50 11.60 15.19
N ASP A 39 6.76 11.17 15.09
CA ASP A 39 7.32 10.60 13.85
C ASP A 39 6.70 9.24 13.54
N ALA A 40 6.41 8.46 14.59
CA ALA A 40 5.67 7.21 14.46
C ALA A 40 4.26 7.46 13.89
N LYS A 41 3.53 8.45 14.39
CA LYS A 41 2.19 8.83 13.90
C LYS A 41 2.23 9.25 12.43
N VAL A 42 3.22 10.04 12.02
CA VAL A 42 3.39 10.43 10.60
C VAL A 42 3.64 9.19 9.75
N SER A 43 4.56 8.31 10.19
CA SER A 43 4.89 7.07 9.47
C SER A 43 3.70 6.12 9.37
N SER A 44 2.93 5.93 10.45
CA SER A 44 1.70 5.11 10.42
C SER A 44 0.64 5.69 9.48
N LYS A 45 0.52 7.02 9.41
CA LYS A 45 -0.43 7.67 8.49
C LYS A 45 -0.01 7.47 7.02
N SER A 46 1.28 7.60 6.72
CA SER A 46 1.81 7.27 5.38
C SER A 46 1.58 5.81 5.02
N ALA A 47 1.80 4.88 5.94
CA ALA A 47 1.52 3.46 5.72
C ALA A 47 0.04 3.22 5.37
N MET A 48 -0.87 3.89 6.08
CA MET A 48 -2.31 3.77 5.85
C MET A 48 -2.73 4.33 4.48
N ASP A 49 -2.15 5.45 4.05
CA ASP A 49 -2.37 6.01 2.70
C ASP A 49 -1.92 5.02 1.60
N CYS A 50 -0.74 4.42 1.77
CA CYS A 50 -0.25 3.38 0.88
C CYS A 50 -1.21 2.19 0.84
N CYS A 51 -1.66 1.66 1.97
CA CYS A 51 -2.63 0.57 2.01
C CYS A 51 -3.95 0.92 1.30
N ASN A 52 -4.47 2.14 1.47
CA ASN A 52 -5.67 2.59 0.79
C ASN A 52 -5.48 2.66 -0.73
N LYS A 53 -4.31 3.13 -1.21
CA LYS A 53 -3.97 3.13 -2.64
C LYS A 53 -3.86 1.72 -3.19
N ALA A 54 -3.18 0.82 -2.48
CA ALA A 54 -3.05 -0.57 -2.88
C ALA A 54 -4.41 -1.28 -2.97
N GLN A 55 -5.30 -1.00 -2.01
CA GLN A 55 -6.67 -1.51 -2.03
C GLN A 55 -7.44 -1.02 -3.26
N LYS A 56 -7.33 0.27 -3.61
CA LYS A 56 -7.96 0.82 -4.82
C LYS A 56 -7.44 0.16 -6.08
N HIS A 57 -6.12 0.02 -6.23
CA HIS A 57 -5.52 -0.67 -7.37
C HIS A 57 -6.00 -2.12 -7.47
N SER A 58 -6.08 -2.83 -6.34
CA SER A 58 -6.58 -4.22 -6.30
C SER A 58 -8.07 -4.31 -6.64
N ALA A 59 -8.88 -3.39 -6.13
CA ALA A 59 -10.31 -3.33 -6.43
C ALA A 59 -10.55 -3.08 -7.93
N THR A 60 -9.85 -2.08 -8.52
CA THR A 60 -9.91 -1.82 -9.96
C THR A 60 -9.42 -3.02 -10.77
N ALA A 61 -8.37 -3.71 -10.33
CA ALA A 61 -7.88 -4.91 -11.00
C ALA A 61 -8.94 -6.01 -11.05
N CYS A 62 -9.61 -6.28 -9.93
CA CYS A 62 -10.71 -7.23 -9.82
C CYS A 62 -11.90 -6.83 -10.69
N GLU A 63 -12.30 -5.55 -10.68
CA GLU A 63 -13.40 -5.05 -11.53
C GLU A 63 -13.08 -5.17 -13.03
N CYS A 64 -11.83 -4.93 -13.42
CA CYS A 64 -11.37 -5.10 -14.80
C CYS A 64 -11.28 -6.58 -15.22
N SER A 65 -10.97 -7.48 -14.30
CA SER A 65 -10.85 -8.92 -14.60
C SER A 65 -12.17 -9.68 -14.50
N ALA A 66 -13.20 -9.10 -13.88
CA ALA A 66 -14.55 -9.65 -13.80
C ALA A 66 -15.47 -9.32 -14.99
N LYS A 67 -14.98 -8.58 -16.00
CA LYS A 67 -15.66 -8.26 -17.27
C LYS A 67 -15.07 -9.06 -18.42
#